data_AF-A6ECB3-F1
#
_entry.id   AF-A6ECB3-F1
#
_cell.length_a   1.000
_cell.length_b   1.000
_cell.length_c   1.000
_cell.angle_alpha   90.00
_cell.angle_beta   90.00
_cell.angle_gamma   90.00
#
_symmetry.space_group_name_H-M   'P 1'
#
loop_
_entity.id
_entity.type
_entity.pdbx_description
1 polymer ?
#
loop_
_entity_poly.entity_id
_entity_poly.type
_entity_poly.pdbx_seq_one_letter_code
_entity_poly.pdbx_strand_id
1 'polypeptide(L)'
;MAWQSLNCSGSTSAIAHKKNKIMKKNYFKGALVLFTALTVMSSCKKDSESSQNAGLKLNDAQAVTIVPGASAVAITDGGGTISRDANNTACQSYHVLNFFQGTINPTPADPHDRATTYYFNLFDNKGGNSGAYDLVFTGTANGDVSAVSGGQLAYVDKAYCDVVASDFSLTNVRTIIGKENTINFPTPPSTRYTGPGWYNYDFSVHILQALTGRTLIYKAVDGTLFKIQLESLYENGTPNAASAATNFPYFKFKYAEL
;
A
#
# COMPACT_ATOMS: atom_id res chain seq x y z
N MET A 1 43.32 -48.00 -12.91
CA MET A 1 44.05 -47.12 -11.96
C MET A 1 43.08 -46.84 -10.82
N ALA A 2 43.06 -47.60 -9.72
CA ALA A 2 44.01 -47.53 -8.58
C ALA A 2 44.07 -46.08 -8.06
N TRP A 3 43.61 -45.71 -6.85
CA TRP A 3 43.80 -46.36 -5.55
C TRP A 3 42.71 -46.00 -4.53
N GLN A 4 42.42 -46.95 -3.64
CA GLN A 4 41.79 -46.76 -2.33
C GLN A 4 42.78 -46.09 -1.35
N SER A 5 42.28 -45.40 -0.32
CA SER A 5 42.67 -45.68 1.08
C SER A 5 41.83 -44.89 2.10
N LEU A 6 41.37 -45.63 3.10
CA LEU A 6 40.85 -45.17 4.38
C LEU A 6 41.96 -44.49 5.22
N ASN A 7 41.57 -43.60 6.13
CA ASN A 7 42.00 -43.57 7.54
C ASN A 7 41.10 -42.55 8.29
N CYS A 8 40.30 -42.86 9.31
CA CYS A 8 40.49 -43.58 10.58
C CYS A 8 40.89 -42.65 11.75
N SER A 9 39.98 -42.60 12.72
CA SER A 9 40.17 -42.42 14.17
C SER A 9 40.46 -41.04 14.75
N GLY A 10 39.80 -40.77 15.88
CA GLY A 10 40.06 -39.63 16.75
C GLY A 10 38.95 -39.39 17.79
N SER A 11 38.60 -40.40 18.59
CA SER A 11 37.79 -40.24 19.80
C SER A 11 38.68 -40.35 21.06
N THR A 12 38.48 -39.43 22.02
CA THR A 12 38.86 -39.53 23.45
C THR A 12 38.10 -38.38 24.15
N SER A 13 37.11 -38.58 25.03
CA SER A 13 37.18 -39.00 26.45
C SER A 13 38.25 -38.23 27.24
N ALA A 14 38.05 -37.64 28.42
CA ALA A 14 36.92 -37.62 29.36
C ALA A 14 37.23 -36.64 30.54
N ILE A 15 36.21 -36.42 31.38
CA ILE A 15 36.23 -36.31 32.86
C ILE A 15 36.68 -35.01 33.58
N ALA A 16 35.72 -34.59 34.41
CA ALA A 16 35.62 -33.60 35.48
C ALA A 16 36.67 -33.55 36.62
N HIS A 17 36.81 -32.35 37.21
CA HIS A 17 36.97 -32.11 38.66
C HIS A 17 36.48 -30.66 38.97
N LYS A 18 35.40 -30.40 39.71
CA LYS A 18 35.02 -30.58 41.14
C LYS A 18 35.69 -29.58 42.11
N LYS A 19 34.81 -28.92 42.90
CA LYS A 19 35.01 -28.22 44.19
C LYS A 19 35.51 -26.75 44.07
N ASN A 20 35.10 -25.76 44.88
CA ASN A 20 34.47 -25.79 46.20
C ASN A 20 33.81 -24.43 46.53
N LYS A 21 32.78 -24.51 47.39
CA LYS A 21 32.24 -23.53 48.37
C LYS A 21 32.96 -22.18 48.53
N ILE A 22 32.17 -21.12 48.76
CA ILE A 22 32.06 -20.41 50.05
C ILE A 22 30.70 -19.70 50.12
N MET A 23 29.87 -20.14 51.06
CA MET A 23 28.76 -19.36 51.62
C MET A 23 29.30 -18.44 52.70
N LYS A 24 28.87 -17.17 52.73
CA LYS A 24 28.84 -16.37 53.97
C LYS A 24 27.47 -15.70 54.11
N LYS A 25 26.70 -16.22 55.07
CA LYS A 25 25.58 -15.52 55.72
C LYS A 25 26.15 -14.35 56.52
N ASN A 26 25.44 -13.23 56.55
CA ASN A 26 25.34 -12.42 57.76
C ASN A 26 23.97 -11.77 57.87
N TYR A 27 23.50 -11.79 59.10
CA TYR A 27 22.16 -11.47 59.58
C TYR A 27 22.01 -9.96 59.77
N PHE A 28 20.87 -9.39 59.35
CA PHE A 28 20.38 -8.17 59.96
C PHE A 28 18.89 -8.33 60.27
N LYS A 29 18.58 -8.21 61.57
CA LYS A 29 17.24 -8.23 62.15
C LYS A 29 16.64 -6.84 62.00
N GLY A 30 15.34 -6.73 61.68
CA GLY A 30 14.65 -5.45 61.79
C GLY A 30 13.23 -5.42 61.21
N ALA A 31 12.27 -5.65 62.10
CA ALA A 31 10.89 -5.14 62.11
C ALA A 31 9.90 -5.51 60.98
N LEU A 32 8.92 -6.30 61.43
CA LEU A 32 7.62 -6.62 60.87
C LEU A 32 6.77 -5.36 60.66
N VAL A 33 6.31 -5.11 59.43
CA VAL A 33 5.12 -4.29 59.14
C VAL A 33 4.20 -5.14 58.26
N LEU A 34 3.09 -5.58 58.86
CA LEU A 34 1.96 -6.17 58.16
C LEU A 34 1.28 -5.08 57.32
N PHE A 35 1.36 -5.20 55.99
CA PHE A 35 0.40 -4.56 55.09
C PHE A 35 -0.39 -5.64 54.36
N THR A 36 -1.69 -5.55 54.58
CA THR A 36 -2.75 -6.46 54.19
C THR A 36 -2.84 -6.58 52.67
N ALA A 37 -2.99 -7.81 52.20
CA ALA A 37 -3.18 -8.17 50.82
C ALA A 37 -4.49 -7.57 50.25
N LEU A 38 -4.34 -6.80 49.18
CA LEU A 38 -5.35 -6.65 48.14
C LEU A 38 -4.64 -6.93 46.82
N THR A 39 -4.56 -8.21 46.49
CA THR A 39 -4.25 -8.67 45.14
C THR A 39 -5.41 -8.28 44.24
N VAL A 40 -5.39 -7.04 43.75
CA VAL A 40 -6.09 -6.73 42.52
C VAL A 40 -5.25 -7.37 41.43
N MET A 41 -5.58 -8.63 41.12
CA MET A 41 -5.21 -9.17 39.83
C MET A 41 -5.86 -8.23 38.82
N SER A 42 -5.07 -7.32 38.26
CA SER A 42 -5.38 -6.74 36.97
C SER A 42 -5.32 -7.89 35.99
N SER A 43 -6.42 -8.66 35.95
CA SER A 43 -6.79 -9.43 34.79
C SER A 43 -6.92 -8.39 33.69
N CYS A 44 -5.83 -8.16 32.98
CA CYS A 44 -5.94 -7.85 31.58
C CYS A 44 -6.70 -9.04 31.02
N LYS A 45 -8.02 -8.91 31.00
CA LYS A 45 -8.83 -9.66 30.06
C LYS A 45 -8.14 -9.40 28.73
N LYS A 46 -7.71 -10.49 28.12
CA LYS A 46 -7.61 -10.57 26.67
C LYS A 46 -9.04 -10.35 26.19
N ASP A 47 -9.45 -9.08 26.14
CA ASP A 47 -10.72 -8.70 25.57
C ASP A 47 -10.56 -8.91 24.07
N SER A 48 -11.16 -10.02 23.66
CA SER A 48 -11.88 -10.26 22.43
C SER A 48 -11.64 -9.27 21.30
N GLU A 49 -11.20 -9.83 20.18
CA GLU A 49 -11.40 -9.24 18.87
C GLU A 49 -12.79 -8.64 18.73
N SER A 50 -12.87 -7.33 18.53
CA SER A 50 -13.75 -6.69 17.56
C SER A 50 -13.53 -5.18 17.55
N SER A 51 -12.59 -4.75 16.72
CA SER A 51 -12.75 -3.59 15.83
C SER A 51 -11.48 -3.51 15.00
N GLN A 52 -11.45 -4.22 13.87
CA GLN A 52 -10.44 -3.95 12.84
C GLN A 52 -10.59 -2.48 12.41
N ASN A 53 -9.71 -1.62 12.91
CA ASN A 53 -9.23 -0.41 12.24
C ASN A 53 -8.25 0.37 13.11
N ALA A 54 -7.00 -0.10 13.15
CA ALA A 54 -5.87 0.64 13.70
C ALA A 54 -4.69 0.58 12.70
N GLY A 55 -4.87 1.26 11.56
CA GLY A 55 -3.89 1.37 10.47
C GLY A 55 -3.78 0.07 9.68
N LEU A 56 -3.91 0.15 8.34
CA LEU A 56 -3.39 -0.94 7.51
C LEU A 56 -1.89 -1.07 7.85
N LYS A 57 -1.57 -2.15 8.57
CA LYS A 57 -0.23 -2.62 8.88
C LYS A 57 -0.29 -4.13 8.75
N LEU A 58 0.28 -4.65 7.67
CA LEU A 58 0.83 -5.99 7.71
C LEU A 58 2.35 -5.83 7.62
N ASN A 59 3.02 -6.09 8.74
CA ASN A 59 4.48 -6.25 8.92
C ASN A 59 5.25 -5.00 9.40
N ASP A 60 6.36 -5.23 10.10
CA ASP A 60 7.20 -4.27 10.86
C ASP A 60 7.88 -3.15 10.02
N ALA A 61 7.42 -2.90 8.80
CA ALA A 61 7.85 -1.75 8.02
C ALA A 61 7.16 -0.47 8.55
N GLN A 62 7.85 0.67 8.46
CA GLN A 62 7.30 1.98 8.84
C GLN A 62 6.15 2.37 7.89
N ALA A 63 4.95 1.86 8.15
CA ALA A 63 3.73 2.30 7.50
C ALA A 63 3.30 3.67 8.05
N VAL A 64 2.76 4.53 7.18
CA VAL A 64 2.18 5.80 7.62
C VAL A 64 0.94 5.50 8.45
N THR A 65 1.00 5.79 9.75
CA THR A 65 -0.16 5.60 10.65
C THR A 65 -1.11 6.77 10.49
N ILE A 66 -2.31 6.52 9.94
CA ILE A 66 -3.29 7.56 9.64
C ILE A 66 -4.50 7.36 10.56
N VAL A 67 -4.73 8.36 11.41
CA VAL A 67 -5.90 8.38 12.30
C VAL A 67 -7.11 8.90 11.51
N PRO A 68 -8.27 8.20 11.56
CA PRO A 68 -9.51 8.69 10.95
C PRO A 68 -9.82 10.14 11.32
N GLY A 69 -10.08 10.97 10.31
CA GLY A 69 -10.43 12.38 10.51
C GLY A 69 -9.27 13.31 10.92
N ALA A 70 -8.05 12.80 10.99
CA ALA A 70 -6.86 13.63 11.20
C ALA A 70 -6.44 14.34 9.91
N SER A 71 -5.54 15.32 10.05
CA SER A 71 -4.88 15.97 8.91
C SER A 71 -4.14 14.96 8.04
N ALA A 72 -4.05 15.26 6.75
CA ALA A 72 -3.30 14.45 5.81
C ALA A 72 -1.82 14.37 6.21
N VAL A 73 -1.22 13.18 6.03
CA VAL A 73 0.16 12.88 6.34
C VAL A 73 0.95 12.71 5.05
N ALA A 74 2.23 13.10 5.04
CA ALA A 74 3.09 12.90 3.88
C ALA A 74 3.29 11.41 3.58
N ILE A 75 3.27 11.05 2.29
CA ILE A 75 3.57 9.69 1.83
C ILE A 75 5.08 9.47 1.92
N THR A 76 5.52 8.38 2.53
CA THR A 76 6.93 7.96 2.53
C THR A 76 7.27 7.26 1.21
N ASP A 77 8.56 7.27 0.84
CA ASP A 77 9.07 6.66 -0.41
C ASP A 77 8.37 7.16 -1.69
N GLY A 78 7.86 8.39 -1.65
CA GLY A 78 7.18 9.08 -2.73
C GLY A 78 6.85 10.51 -2.31
N GLY A 79 6.10 11.21 -3.15
CA GLY A 79 5.53 12.52 -2.83
C GLY A 79 4.02 12.46 -2.65
N GLY A 80 3.44 13.57 -2.19
CA GLY A 80 2.01 13.69 -1.93
C GLY A 80 1.62 13.42 -0.48
N THR A 81 0.32 13.29 -0.27
CA THR A 81 -0.26 13.11 1.07
C THR A 81 -1.33 12.03 1.06
N ILE A 82 -1.55 11.45 2.23
CA ILE A 82 -2.61 10.48 2.46
C ILE A 82 -3.41 10.85 3.71
N SER A 83 -4.73 10.70 3.64
CA SER A 83 -5.66 10.93 4.76
C SER A 83 -6.69 9.80 4.83
N ARG A 84 -7.47 9.74 5.91
CA ARG A 84 -8.49 8.70 6.10
C ARG A 84 -9.80 9.31 6.59
N ASP A 85 -10.91 8.87 6.01
CA ASP A 85 -12.25 9.30 6.40
C ASP A 85 -12.53 9.02 7.88
N ALA A 86 -13.16 9.97 8.56
CA ALA A 86 -13.42 9.89 9.99
C ALA A 86 -14.40 8.76 10.37
N ASN A 87 -15.49 8.55 9.61
CA ASN A 87 -16.66 7.82 10.13
C ASN A 87 -17.61 7.19 9.08
N ASN A 88 -17.22 6.91 7.84
CA ASN A 88 -18.15 6.32 6.86
C ASN A 88 -18.01 4.80 6.78
N THR A 89 -18.91 3.99 7.35
CA THR A 89 -18.76 2.51 7.34
C THR A 89 -18.88 1.85 5.96
N ALA A 90 -19.53 2.47 4.97
CA ALA A 90 -19.65 1.93 3.61
C ALA A 90 -18.64 2.52 2.61
N CYS A 91 -18.22 3.78 2.83
CA CYS A 91 -17.25 4.48 1.98
C CYS A 91 -15.94 4.82 2.69
N GLN A 92 -15.64 4.19 3.83
CA GLN A 92 -14.40 4.45 4.57
C GLN A 92 -13.23 4.22 3.65
N SER A 93 -12.46 5.27 3.40
CA SER A 93 -11.37 5.20 2.44
C SER A 93 -10.16 5.96 2.93
N TYR A 94 -9.01 5.48 2.46
CA TYR A 94 -7.78 6.25 2.39
C TYR A 94 -7.84 7.12 1.13
N HIS A 95 -7.51 8.39 1.27
CA HIS A 95 -7.45 9.34 0.17
C HIS A 95 -6.01 9.71 -0.08
N VAL A 96 -5.53 9.41 -1.27
CA VAL A 96 -4.20 9.75 -1.74
C VAL A 96 -4.30 10.95 -2.67
N LEU A 97 -3.52 11.98 -2.36
CA LEU A 97 -3.47 13.23 -3.11
C LEU A 97 -2.03 13.52 -3.53
N ASN A 98 -1.87 13.87 -4.82
CA ASN A 98 -0.59 14.23 -5.42
C ASN A 98 0.48 13.15 -5.31
N PHE A 99 0.10 11.88 -5.44
CA PHE A 99 1.10 10.82 -5.40
C PHE A 99 1.99 10.85 -6.64
N PHE A 100 3.29 10.93 -6.42
CA PHE A 100 4.32 10.84 -7.45
C PHE A 100 5.59 10.16 -6.91
N GLN A 101 6.43 9.67 -7.80
CA GLN A 101 7.77 9.16 -7.53
C GLN A 101 8.73 9.70 -8.59
N GLY A 102 9.99 9.89 -8.22
CA GLY A 102 11.01 10.51 -9.06
C GLY A 102 12.05 11.25 -8.23
N THR A 103 13.00 11.89 -8.90
CA THR A 103 14.00 12.74 -8.24
C THR A 103 13.44 14.15 -8.14
N ILE A 104 13.42 14.72 -6.93
CA ILE A 104 13.04 16.13 -6.74
C ILE A 104 14.25 16.99 -7.17
N ASN A 105 14.10 17.76 -8.25
CA ASN A 105 15.14 18.67 -8.72
C ASN A 105 14.81 20.10 -8.27
N PRO A 106 15.64 20.73 -7.42
CA PRO A 106 15.35 22.05 -6.85
C PRO A 106 15.58 23.23 -7.84
N THR A 107 15.70 22.99 -9.14
CA THR A 107 15.96 24.02 -10.16
C THR A 107 14.70 24.39 -10.96
N PRO A 108 14.57 25.64 -11.45
CA PRO A 108 13.27 26.30 -11.57
C PRO A 108 12.46 26.04 -12.86
N ALA A 109 12.87 25.10 -13.72
CA ALA A 109 12.16 24.87 -14.99
C ALA A 109 11.22 23.65 -14.97
N ASP A 110 11.48 22.65 -14.11
CA ASP A 110 10.58 21.52 -13.89
C ASP A 110 10.92 20.92 -12.51
N PRO A 111 10.01 20.94 -11.53
CA PRO A 111 10.38 20.67 -10.14
C PRO A 111 10.72 19.20 -9.83
N HIS A 112 10.55 18.26 -10.77
CA HIS A 112 10.80 16.84 -10.55
C HIS A 112 11.24 16.10 -11.84
N ASP A 113 12.34 15.35 -11.79
CA ASP A 113 12.61 14.27 -12.76
C ASP A 113 11.68 13.11 -12.42
N ARG A 114 10.47 13.18 -12.98
CA ARG A 114 9.39 12.22 -12.73
C ARG A 114 9.82 10.82 -13.16
N ALA A 115 9.60 9.82 -12.30
CA ALA A 115 9.83 8.44 -12.68
C ALA A 115 8.91 8.05 -13.84
N THR A 116 9.34 7.09 -14.65
CA THR A 116 8.48 6.47 -15.69
C THR A 116 7.50 5.46 -15.11
N THR A 117 7.82 4.96 -13.91
CA THR A 117 7.08 3.94 -13.18
C THR A 117 6.97 4.34 -11.71
N TYR A 118 5.77 4.17 -11.16
CA TYR A 118 5.43 4.51 -9.79
C TYR A 118 4.89 3.25 -9.13
N TYR A 119 5.26 3.02 -7.89
CA TYR A 119 4.90 1.85 -7.11
C TYR A 119 4.14 2.32 -5.88
N PHE A 120 3.01 1.71 -5.57
CA PHE A 120 2.27 2.01 -4.35
C PHE A 120 2.00 0.73 -3.58
N ASN A 121 2.18 0.79 -2.27
CA ASN A 121 1.87 -0.28 -1.34
C ASN A 121 0.62 0.10 -0.53
N LEU A 122 -0.47 -0.63 -0.78
CA LEU A 122 -1.78 -0.44 -0.17
C LEU A 122 -1.78 -0.85 1.30
N PHE A 123 -1.02 -1.90 1.66
CA PHE A 123 -0.93 -2.40 3.03
C PHE A 123 -0.14 -1.45 3.95
N ASP A 124 0.86 -0.77 3.43
CA ASP A 124 1.77 0.10 4.19
C ASP A 124 1.46 1.60 4.01
N ASN A 125 0.51 1.95 3.14
CA ASN A 125 0.12 3.34 2.82
C ASN A 125 1.30 4.22 2.37
N LYS A 126 2.17 3.69 1.51
CA LYS A 126 3.41 4.37 1.09
C LYS A 126 3.75 4.13 -0.38
N GLY A 127 4.69 4.92 -0.88
CA GLY A 127 5.39 4.59 -2.12
C GLY A 127 6.15 3.25 -1.99
N GLY A 128 6.25 2.54 -3.10
CA GLY A 128 6.95 1.26 -3.20
C GLY A 128 8.22 1.35 -4.02
N ASN A 129 8.77 0.19 -4.33
CA ASN A 129 9.81 0.01 -5.34
C ASN A 129 9.53 -1.28 -6.12
N SER A 130 10.36 -1.62 -7.11
CA SER A 130 10.16 -2.82 -7.93
C SER A 130 10.18 -4.15 -7.18
N GLY A 131 10.60 -4.18 -5.91
CA GLY A 131 10.59 -5.36 -5.04
C GLY A 131 9.48 -5.36 -3.98
N ALA A 132 8.77 -4.24 -3.78
CA ALA A 132 7.74 -4.11 -2.74
C ALA A 132 6.65 -3.11 -3.17
N TYR A 133 5.55 -3.63 -3.71
CA TYR A 133 4.40 -2.86 -4.19
C TYR A 133 3.18 -3.76 -4.39
N ASP A 134 2.00 -3.14 -4.43
CA ASP A 134 0.74 -3.79 -4.80
C ASP A 134 0.26 -3.31 -6.17
N LEU A 135 0.40 -2.00 -6.40
CA LEU A 135 0.04 -1.33 -7.64
C LEU A 135 1.27 -0.73 -8.32
N VAL A 136 1.31 -0.83 -9.64
CA VAL A 136 2.24 -0.07 -10.49
C VAL A 136 1.43 0.91 -11.30
N PHE A 137 1.85 2.16 -11.32
CA PHE A 137 1.40 3.14 -12.29
C PHE A 137 2.50 3.40 -13.31
N THR A 138 2.13 3.46 -14.59
CA THR A 138 3.08 3.66 -15.69
C THR A 138 2.58 4.70 -16.68
N GLY A 139 3.55 5.22 -17.44
CA GLY A 139 3.30 6.20 -18.48
C GLY A 139 3.24 7.59 -17.90
N THR A 140 4.21 8.42 -18.28
CA THR A 140 4.27 9.84 -17.91
C THR A 140 3.04 10.61 -18.43
N ALA A 141 2.29 10.07 -19.40
CA ALA A 141 1.05 10.64 -19.90
C ALA A 141 -0.13 9.66 -19.96
N ASN A 142 0.07 8.38 -19.64
CA ASN A 142 -0.92 7.33 -19.94
C ASN A 142 -1.64 6.76 -18.71
N GLY A 143 -1.28 7.14 -17.49
CA GLY A 143 -2.05 6.81 -16.28
C GLY A 143 -2.33 5.31 -16.09
N ASP A 144 -1.58 4.42 -16.74
CA ASP A 144 -1.87 2.99 -16.80
C ASP A 144 -1.60 2.38 -15.44
N VAL A 145 -2.50 1.55 -14.93
CA VAL A 145 -2.33 0.83 -13.66
C VAL A 145 -2.29 -0.68 -13.87
N SER A 146 -1.39 -1.35 -13.16
CA SER A 146 -1.29 -2.81 -13.10
C SER A 146 -1.05 -3.29 -11.67
N ALA A 147 -1.26 -4.58 -11.44
CA ALA A 147 -0.99 -5.24 -10.17
C ALA A 147 0.44 -5.82 -10.12
N VAL A 148 0.95 -6.01 -8.91
CA VAL A 148 2.10 -6.88 -8.62
C VAL A 148 1.92 -8.28 -9.21
N SER A 149 3.04 -8.91 -9.57
CA SER A 149 3.05 -10.30 -10.04
C SER A 149 2.32 -11.23 -9.05
N GLY A 150 1.36 -12.00 -9.57
CA GLY A 150 0.48 -12.86 -8.76
C GLY A 150 -0.75 -12.17 -8.18
N GLY A 151 -0.76 -10.83 -8.11
CA GLY A 151 -1.96 -10.05 -7.85
C GLY A 151 -2.86 -9.94 -9.09
N GLN A 152 -4.12 -9.60 -8.88
CA GLN A 152 -5.10 -9.45 -9.96
C GLN A 152 -5.78 -8.09 -9.86
N LEU A 153 -5.92 -7.41 -11.00
CA LEU A 153 -6.64 -6.14 -11.08
C LEU A 153 -7.87 -6.30 -11.97
N ALA A 154 -9.04 -5.97 -11.44
CA ALA A 154 -10.32 -5.98 -12.16
C ALA A 154 -10.98 -4.59 -12.10
N TYR A 155 -12.01 -4.38 -12.91
CA TYR A 155 -12.89 -3.21 -12.81
C TYR A 155 -14.35 -3.62 -12.70
N VAL A 156 -15.14 -2.72 -12.13
CA VAL A 156 -16.59 -2.79 -12.08
C VAL A 156 -17.17 -1.39 -12.30
N ASP A 157 -18.25 -1.32 -13.08
CA ASP A 157 -19.02 -0.10 -13.32
C ASP A 157 -20.03 0.12 -12.20
N LYS A 158 -19.48 0.42 -11.02
CA LYS A 158 -20.21 0.66 -9.79
C LYS A 158 -19.56 1.80 -9.01
N ALA A 159 -20.39 2.61 -8.36
CA ALA A 159 -19.88 3.65 -7.48
C ALA A 159 -19.04 3.04 -6.35
N TYR A 160 -17.97 3.74 -5.95
CA TYR A 160 -16.98 3.25 -4.99
C TYR A 160 -17.59 2.73 -3.67
N CYS A 161 -18.62 3.41 -3.17
CA CYS A 161 -19.29 3.03 -1.93
C CYS A 161 -20.10 1.73 -2.03
N ASP A 162 -20.55 1.38 -3.24
CA ASP A 162 -21.45 0.26 -3.47
C ASP A 162 -20.70 -1.03 -3.83
N VAL A 163 -19.38 -0.93 -4.04
CA VAL A 163 -18.52 -2.09 -4.33
C VAL A 163 -18.37 -2.96 -3.09
N VAL A 164 -18.61 -4.25 -3.28
CA VAL A 164 -18.48 -5.32 -2.28
C VAL A 164 -17.58 -6.44 -2.82
N ALA A 165 -17.09 -7.32 -1.95
CA ALA A 165 -16.19 -8.42 -2.31
C ALA A 165 -16.73 -9.33 -3.44
N SER A 166 -18.05 -9.56 -3.49
CA SER A 166 -18.68 -10.40 -4.53
C SER A 166 -18.70 -9.75 -5.92
N ASP A 167 -18.38 -8.47 -6.04
CA ASP A 167 -18.25 -7.79 -7.35
C ASP A 167 -16.94 -8.19 -8.07
N PHE A 168 -15.98 -8.82 -7.38
CA PHE A 168 -14.77 -9.32 -8.02
C PHE A 168 -15.09 -10.48 -8.98
N SER A 169 -14.76 -10.30 -10.26
CA SER A 169 -14.93 -11.32 -11.29
C SER A 169 -13.66 -11.49 -12.12
N LEU A 170 -13.28 -12.76 -12.33
CA LEU A 170 -12.16 -13.13 -13.22
C LEU A 170 -12.38 -12.68 -14.67
N THR A 171 -13.63 -12.51 -15.11
CA THR A 171 -13.96 -12.01 -16.46
C THR A 171 -13.53 -10.56 -16.66
N ASN A 172 -13.39 -9.80 -15.58
CA ASN A 172 -13.04 -8.38 -15.60
C ASN A 172 -11.58 -8.14 -15.23
N VAL A 173 -10.82 -9.20 -14.93
CA VAL A 173 -9.38 -9.09 -14.65
C VAL A 173 -8.64 -8.66 -15.90
N ARG A 174 -7.71 -7.71 -15.76
CA ARG A 174 -6.86 -7.17 -16.80
C ARG A 174 -5.43 -7.06 -16.29
N THR A 175 -4.47 -7.27 -17.19
CA THR A 175 -3.05 -7.04 -16.89
C THR A 175 -2.77 -5.55 -16.67
N ILE A 176 -3.42 -4.69 -17.46
CA ILE A 176 -3.30 -3.24 -17.41
C ILE A 176 -4.71 -2.66 -17.55
N ILE A 177 -5.02 -1.68 -16.71
CA ILE A 177 -6.21 -0.84 -16.83
C ILE A 177 -5.74 0.60 -17.07
N GLY A 178 -6.08 1.14 -18.23
CA GLY A 178 -5.53 2.41 -18.71
C GLY A 178 -6.59 3.31 -19.30
N LYS A 179 -6.41 3.67 -20.57
CA LYS A 179 -7.41 4.41 -21.34
C LYS A 179 -8.63 3.55 -21.66
N GLU A 180 -9.80 4.07 -21.35
CA GLU A 180 -11.07 3.53 -21.81
C GLU A 180 -11.26 3.90 -23.28
N ASN A 181 -11.39 5.18 -23.57
CA ASN A 181 -11.65 5.68 -24.92
C ASN A 181 -10.81 6.91 -25.24
N THR A 182 -10.63 7.14 -26.54
CA THR A 182 -10.34 8.47 -27.08
C THR A 182 -11.66 9.14 -27.50
N ILE A 183 -11.97 10.30 -26.93
CA ILE A 183 -13.18 11.09 -27.26
C ILE A 183 -12.79 12.33 -28.07
N ASN A 184 -13.78 12.95 -28.73
CA ASN A 184 -13.62 14.16 -29.55
C ASN A 184 -12.51 14.05 -30.63
N PHE A 185 -12.28 12.85 -31.15
CA PHE A 185 -11.33 12.60 -32.24
C PHE A 185 -11.89 13.07 -33.59
N PRO A 186 -11.10 13.75 -34.44
CA PRO A 186 -11.58 14.36 -35.69
C PRO A 186 -11.91 13.36 -36.82
N THR A 187 -11.58 12.07 -36.69
CA THR A 187 -11.89 11.03 -37.69
C THR A 187 -12.80 9.91 -37.13
N PRO A 188 -13.39 9.06 -37.99
CA PRO A 188 -14.40 8.07 -37.60
C PRO A 188 -13.93 7.05 -36.54
N PRO A 189 -14.87 6.42 -35.81
CA PRO A 189 -14.62 5.70 -34.56
C PRO A 189 -13.70 4.46 -34.64
N SER A 190 -13.41 3.93 -35.84
CA SER A 190 -12.71 2.66 -36.03
C SER A 190 -11.26 2.63 -35.55
N THR A 191 -10.70 3.76 -35.12
CA THR A 191 -9.34 3.90 -34.56
C THR A 191 -9.33 4.32 -33.08
N ARG A 192 -10.50 4.45 -32.45
CA ARG A 192 -10.61 4.74 -31.01
C ARG A 192 -10.29 3.45 -30.28
N TYR A 193 -9.11 3.35 -29.68
CA TYR A 193 -8.80 2.25 -28.78
C TYR A 193 -9.83 2.28 -27.64
N THR A 194 -10.73 1.30 -27.66
CA THR A 194 -11.72 0.99 -26.62
C THR A 194 -11.09 -0.08 -25.72
N GLY A 195 -10.24 0.34 -24.80
CA GLY A 195 -9.65 -0.55 -23.81
C GLY A 195 -10.53 -0.59 -22.57
N PRO A 196 -10.43 -1.61 -21.71
CA PRO A 196 -10.94 -1.53 -20.35
C PRO A 196 -10.04 -0.56 -19.56
N GLY A 197 -10.55 0.63 -19.27
CA GLY A 197 -9.78 1.71 -18.67
C GLY A 197 -10.44 2.36 -17.46
N TRP A 198 -9.79 3.39 -16.92
CA TRP A 198 -10.35 4.23 -15.86
C TRP A 198 -10.52 5.68 -16.27
N TYR A 199 -10.09 6.05 -17.49
CA TYR A 199 -10.22 7.41 -18.01
C TYR A 199 -10.60 7.45 -19.49
N ASN A 200 -11.22 8.54 -19.91
CA ASN A 200 -11.28 8.94 -21.32
C ASN A 200 -10.19 9.97 -21.62
N TYR A 201 -9.60 9.89 -22.80
CA TYR A 201 -8.69 10.91 -23.31
C TYR A 201 -9.43 11.77 -24.33
N ASP A 202 -9.62 13.05 -24.01
CA ASP A 202 -10.17 14.02 -24.94
C ASP A 202 -9.08 14.50 -25.90
N PHE A 203 -9.19 14.09 -27.16
CA PHE A 203 -8.20 14.42 -28.19
C PHE A 203 -8.25 15.90 -28.60
N SER A 204 -9.40 16.56 -28.46
CA SER A 204 -9.55 17.96 -28.90
C SER A 204 -8.81 18.93 -27.99
N VAL A 205 -8.72 18.59 -26.71
CA VAL A 205 -8.05 19.43 -25.70
C VAL A 205 -6.84 18.75 -25.06
N HIS A 206 -6.55 17.49 -25.37
CA HIS A 206 -5.46 16.72 -24.74
C HIS A 206 -5.61 16.60 -23.22
N ILE A 207 -6.83 16.35 -22.74
CA ILE A 207 -7.15 16.21 -21.31
C ILE A 207 -7.68 14.82 -21.01
N LEU A 208 -7.22 14.26 -19.89
CA LEU A 208 -7.65 12.98 -19.35
C LEU A 208 -8.79 13.20 -18.36
N GLN A 209 -9.85 12.43 -18.50
CA GLN A 209 -11.07 12.53 -17.69
C GLN A 209 -11.34 11.17 -17.04
N ALA A 210 -11.26 11.09 -15.71
CA ALA A 210 -11.60 9.87 -15.00
C ALA A 210 -13.06 9.46 -15.26
N LEU A 211 -13.30 8.15 -15.36
CA LEU A 211 -14.64 7.60 -15.53
C LEU A 211 -15.40 7.68 -14.22
N THR A 212 -16.50 8.44 -14.24
CA THR A 212 -17.42 8.47 -13.11
C THR A 212 -18.12 7.11 -12.98
N GLY A 213 -18.25 6.61 -11.74
CA GLY A 213 -18.92 5.33 -11.48
C GLY A 213 -18.08 4.10 -11.83
N ARG A 214 -16.79 4.24 -12.13
CA ARG A 214 -15.87 3.10 -12.23
C ARG A 214 -15.04 2.94 -10.97
N THR A 215 -14.94 1.71 -10.51
CA THR A 215 -14.10 1.30 -9.39
C THR A 215 -13.28 0.08 -9.80
N LEU A 216 -12.00 0.08 -9.44
CA LEU A 216 -11.10 -1.04 -9.61
C LEU A 216 -11.18 -1.93 -8.36
N ILE A 217 -11.02 -3.23 -8.55
CA ILE A 217 -10.86 -4.19 -7.47
C ILE A 217 -9.50 -4.85 -7.64
N TYR A 218 -8.62 -4.66 -6.67
CA TYR A 218 -7.34 -5.35 -6.57
C TYR A 218 -7.50 -6.56 -5.66
N LYS A 219 -7.07 -7.72 -6.13
CA LYS A 219 -6.90 -8.93 -5.31
C LYS A 219 -5.41 -9.18 -5.10
N ALA A 220 -4.99 -9.07 -3.85
CA ALA A 220 -3.63 -9.36 -3.43
C ALA A 220 -3.28 -10.85 -3.58
N VAL A 221 -1.99 -11.15 -3.51
CA VAL A 221 -1.47 -12.53 -3.63
C VAL A 221 -2.02 -13.43 -2.51
N ASP A 222 -2.25 -12.88 -1.32
CA ASP A 222 -2.85 -13.56 -0.17
C ASP A 222 -4.38 -13.69 -0.25
N GLY A 223 -5.00 -13.10 -1.28
CA GLY A 223 -6.44 -13.11 -1.51
C GLY A 223 -7.20 -11.91 -0.94
N THR A 224 -6.54 -11.01 -0.21
CA THR A 224 -7.14 -9.77 0.31
C THR A 224 -7.64 -8.90 -0.85
N LEU A 225 -8.84 -8.33 -0.71
CA LEU A 225 -9.45 -7.50 -1.73
C LEU A 225 -9.41 -6.02 -1.32
N PHE A 226 -9.09 -5.16 -2.28
CA PHE A 226 -9.16 -3.71 -2.14
C PHE A 226 -10.05 -3.14 -3.24
N LYS A 227 -10.91 -2.19 -2.89
CA LYS A 227 -11.56 -1.30 -3.85
C LYS A 227 -10.73 -0.04 -4.02
N ILE A 228 -10.54 0.40 -5.26
CA ILE A 228 -9.73 1.56 -5.62
C ILE A 228 -10.50 2.41 -6.64
N GLN A 229 -10.63 3.71 -6.41
CA GLN A 229 -11.13 4.64 -7.42
C GLN A 229 -10.03 5.63 -7.78
N LEU A 230 -9.57 5.56 -9.03
CA LEU A 230 -8.68 6.55 -9.62
C LEU A 230 -9.50 7.78 -10.02
N GLU A 231 -9.08 8.96 -9.57
CA GLU A 231 -9.85 10.20 -9.71
C GLU A 231 -9.19 11.20 -10.65
N SER A 232 -7.85 11.25 -10.66
CA SER A 232 -7.09 12.16 -11.51
C SER A 232 -5.63 11.74 -11.60
N LEU A 233 -4.93 12.23 -12.62
CA LEU A 233 -3.46 12.22 -12.69
C LEU A 233 -2.88 13.64 -12.70
N TYR A 234 -3.70 14.66 -12.49
CA TYR A 234 -3.25 16.04 -12.45
C TYR A 234 -2.98 16.48 -11.01
N GLU A 235 -2.02 17.38 -10.85
CA GLU A 235 -1.72 17.99 -9.57
C GLU A 235 -2.97 18.63 -8.97
N ASN A 236 -3.22 18.37 -7.69
CA ASN A 236 -4.41 18.77 -6.94
C ASN A 236 -5.73 18.30 -7.57
N GLY A 237 -5.66 17.27 -8.41
CA GLY A 237 -6.81 16.67 -9.09
C GLY A 237 -7.31 17.45 -10.30
N THR A 238 -6.70 18.57 -10.68
CA THR A 238 -7.23 19.48 -11.72
C THR A 238 -6.17 19.84 -12.76
N PRO A 239 -6.46 19.75 -14.07
CA PRO A 239 -5.55 20.25 -15.10
C PRO A 239 -5.22 21.73 -14.89
N ASN A 240 -3.96 22.13 -15.04
CA ASN A 240 -3.52 23.53 -14.92
C ASN A 240 -3.89 24.39 -16.14
N ALA A 241 -4.42 23.79 -17.20
CA ALA A 241 -4.86 24.46 -18.41
C ALA A 241 -6.09 23.74 -18.98
N ALA A 242 -6.94 24.48 -19.72
CA ALA A 242 -8.11 23.92 -20.38
C ALA A 242 -7.75 22.98 -21.55
N SER A 243 -6.53 23.08 -22.07
CA SER A 243 -5.98 22.19 -23.09
C SER A 243 -4.48 22.01 -22.86
N ALA A 244 -3.96 20.81 -23.21
CA ALA A 244 -2.55 20.46 -23.14
C ALA A 244 -1.92 20.84 -21.79
N ALA A 245 -2.60 20.47 -20.70
CA ALA A 245 -2.11 20.66 -19.35
C ALA A 245 -0.72 20.02 -19.17
N THR A 246 0.05 20.49 -18.20
CA THR A 246 1.45 20.04 -17.99
C THR A 246 1.70 19.56 -16.57
N ASN A 247 0.73 19.71 -15.67
CA ASN A 247 0.86 19.36 -14.26
C ASN A 247 0.53 17.87 -14.01
N PHE A 248 1.23 16.95 -14.69
CA PHE A 248 1.01 15.50 -14.56
C PHE A 248 2.29 14.68 -14.84
N PRO A 249 2.42 13.44 -14.32
CA PRO A 249 1.45 12.73 -13.47
C PRO A 249 1.60 13.07 -11.98
N TYR A 250 0.46 13.22 -11.31
CA TYR A 250 0.24 13.29 -9.88
C TYR A 250 -1.04 12.52 -9.58
N PHE A 251 -0.91 11.25 -9.19
CA PHE A 251 -2.07 10.39 -9.00
C PHE A 251 -2.89 10.85 -7.80
N LYS A 252 -4.20 10.96 -8.03
CA LYS A 252 -5.22 11.15 -7.02
C LYS A 252 -6.16 9.96 -7.05
N PHE A 253 -6.28 9.28 -5.93
CA PHE A 253 -7.14 8.11 -5.82
C PHE A 253 -7.57 7.87 -4.39
N LYS A 254 -8.62 7.08 -4.22
CA LYS A 254 -9.02 6.56 -2.92
C LYS A 254 -9.09 5.05 -2.94
N TYR A 255 -8.84 4.43 -1.79
CA TYR A 255 -8.90 2.98 -1.66
C TYR A 255 -9.28 2.52 -0.26
N ALA A 256 -9.75 1.29 -0.17
CA ALA A 256 -10.06 0.61 1.07
C ALA A 256 -10.02 -0.90 0.85
N GLU A 257 -9.73 -1.65 1.91
CA GLU A 257 -9.99 -3.09 1.95
C GLU A 257 -11.50 -3.36 1.85
N LEU A 258 -11.88 -4.46 1.18
CA LEU A 258 -13.26 -4.90 0.94
C LEU A 258 -13.73 -5.99 1.89
#